data_AF-A0A0G1FS39-F1
#
_entry.id   AF-A0A0G1FS39-F1
#
_cell.length_a   1.000
_cell.length_b   1.000
_cell.length_c   1.000
_cell.angle_alpha   90.00
_cell.angle_beta   90.00
_cell.angle_gamma   90.00
#
_symmetry.space_group_name_H-M   'P 1'
#
loop_
_entity.id
_entity.type
_entity.pdbx_description
1 polymer ?
#
loop_
_entity_poly.entity_id
_entity_poly.type
_entity_poly.pdbx_seq_one_letter_code
_entity_poly.pdbx_strand_id
1 'polypeptide(L)'
;ITVIDQLIQIVNVNINIITIIEITPPVQPPRPPTPPRTPEPVPQTLESRQSLDELRDSYLKAKRLRGNVFRGKFGRLFRRKLSFGTEEMDFGGKKGAEDLEEVREEYQKKLAEYRAGELATLQASLEARFLAGTVTPAQIKAEIQGKIVNLLSEEQNNIDTQSVRGIEKNLFEKMKTKWRQFGKTRLVAGLLLGGAAAATGGTAIGVGLVGVRAGMGAVGTYVGVEAGLERYSKLVGHKGLINKIGKAGHFITEESLYRHILTLSDEDVKKEAARLRMLQVEKGVSIDNISNDGRIALAILRRDNELAAEETVNTASLDPAARLADRLSNRLAIEVNSRNEVIESEVDRERIKKMLRKTTAVLAGGAVGWLIGGKLFHKPEVDVPSPHAPPLAPSHVIGGEPITPSHIPHIVTPGENTWKIIEANLDSRNTMAGLIEGTRTHMIDALKDMFDKMSPEELKHIGFSSGDADLLYVGDSLNMSDVLDNPGIITRALFNASNISPEQIASIVKNNTKIAHWLAEHRHELKGVFDSAMIEKVLRGTI
;
A
#
# COMPACT_ATOMS: atom_id res chain seq x y z
N ILE A 1 36.36 -7.95 -53.56
CA ILE A 1 36.53 -6.54 -53.98
C ILE A 1 35.73 -6.21 -55.25
N THR A 2 35.39 -7.17 -56.11
CA THR A 2 34.78 -6.90 -57.43
C THR A 2 33.24 -6.86 -57.52
N VAL A 3 32.50 -6.99 -56.42
CA VAL A 3 31.01 -6.94 -56.45
C VAL A 3 30.44 -5.68 -55.78
N ILE A 4 31.22 -5.02 -54.91
CA ILE A 4 30.77 -3.79 -54.22
C ILE A 4 30.93 -2.56 -55.13
N ASP A 5 31.94 -2.52 -56.01
CA ASP A 5 32.15 -1.38 -56.91
C ASP A 5 31.09 -1.27 -58.03
N GLN A 6 30.47 -2.39 -58.44
CA GLN A 6 29.38 -2.36 -59.44
C GLN A 6 28.05 -1.84 -58.88
N LEU A 7 27.79 -2.02 -57.57
CA LEU A 7 26.59 -1.48 -56.93
C LEU A 7 26.65 0.03 -56.72
N ILE A 8 27.86 0.60 -56.54
CA ILE A 8 28.04 2.05 -56.37
C ILE A 8 27.86 2.81 -57.70
N GLN A 9 28.15 2.20 -58.85
CA GLN A 9 27.89 2.84 -60.15
C GLN A 9 26.40 2.88 -60.54
N ILE A 10 25.58 1.91 -60.12
CA ILE A 10 24.16 1.89 -60.46
C ILE A 10 23.37 2.95 -59.67
N VAL A 11 23.78 3.27 -58.44
CA VAL A 11 23.12 4.29 -57.62
C VAL A 11 23.44 5.72 -58.10
N ASN A 12 24.60 5.95 -58.72
CA ASN A 12 25.00 7.28 -59.18
C ASN A 12 24.45 7.72 -60.56
N VAL A 13 23.81 6.82 -61.32
CA VAL A 13 23.28 7.16 -62.65
C VAL A 13 21.83 7.68 -62.60
N ASN A 14 21.12 7.53 -61.48
CA ASN A 14 19.69 7.85 -61.40
C ASN A 14 19.33 9.23 -60.82
N ILE A 15 20.29 10.16 -60.67
CA ILE A 15 20.05 11.49 -60.07
C ILE A 15 19.91 12.62 -61.12
N ASN A 16 20.12 12.36 -62.42
CA ASN A 16 20.17 13.44 -63.41
C ASN A 16 19.15 13.32 -64.56
N ILE A 17 17.85 13.16 -64.27
CA ILE A 17 16.78 13.61 -65.17
C ILE A 17 15.59 14.12 -64.33
N ILE A 18 15.67 15.36 -63.84
CA ILE A 18 14.48 16.13 -63.45
C ILE A 18 14.21 17.10 -64.59
N THR A 19 13.32 16.69 -65.49
CA THR A 19 12.75 17.54 -66.53
C THR A 19 11.89 18.62 -65.86
N ILE A 20 12.28 19.89 -66.03
CA ILE A 20 11.49 21.04 -65.62
C ILE A 20 10.27 21.11 -66.54
N ILE A 21 9.10 20.67 -66.05
CA ILE A 21 7.82 20.94 -66.67
C ILE A 21 7.28 22.23 -66.03
N GLU A 22 7.24 23.29 -66.82
CA GLU A 22 6.66 24.57 -66.44
C GLU A 22 5.13 24.43 -66.39
N ILE A 23 4.58 24.22 -65.19
CA ILE A 23 3.14 24.14 -64.95
C ILE A 23 2.63 25.56 -64.71
N THR A 24 1.95 26.15 -65.70
CA THR A 24 1.16 27.36 -65.51
C THR A 24 0.01 27.10 -64.53
N PRO A 25 -0.19 27.94 -63.49
CA PRO A 25 -1.22 27.72 -62.49
C PRO A 25 -2.62 27.91 -63.09
N PRO A 26 -3.60 27.04 -62.78
CA PRO A 26 -4.96 27.21 -63.23
C PRO A 26 -5.61 28.44 -62.56
N VAL A 27 -6.36 29.19 -63.37
CA VAL A 27 -7.15 30.36 -62.96
C VAL A 27 -8.11 29.96 -61.83
N GLN A 28 -7.93 30.56 -60.65
CA GLN A 28 -8.80 30.32 -59.50
C GLN A 28 -10.21 30.91 -59.75
N PRO A 29 -11.28 30.12 -59.55
CA PRO A 29 -12.64 30.66 -59.55
C PRO A 29 -12.85 31.61 -58.35
N PRO A 30 -13.79 32.56 -58.47
CA PRO A 30 -14.05 33.56 -57.43
C PRO A 30 -14.43 32.91 -56.10
N ARG A 31 -13.78 33.36 -55.01
CA ARG A 31 -14.01 32.84 -53.66
C ARG A 31 -15.46 33.08 -53.22
N PRO A 32 -16.15 32.08 -52.67
CA PRO A 32 -17.45 32.27 -52.03
C PRO A 32 -17.32 33.19 -50.80
N PRO A 33 -18.40 33.91 -50.44
CA PRO A 33 -18.41 34.84 -49.31
C PRO A 33 -18.06 34.11 -48.00
N THR A 34 -17.18 34.73 -47.22
CA THR A 34 -16.66 34.17 -45.98
C THR A 34 -17.80 34.01 -44.96
N PRO A 35 -18.02 32.81 -44.40
CA PRO A 35 -19.02 32.60 -43.36
C PRO A 35 -18.71 33.47 -42.12
N PRO A 36 -19.74 33.85 -41.34
CA PRO A 36 -19.57 34.70 -40.16
C PRO A 36 -18.53 34.07 -39.21
N ARG A 37 -17.58 34.90 -38.76
CA ARG A 37 -16.51 34.49 -37.83
C ARG A 37 -17.14 33.78 -36.64
N THR A 38 -16.84 32.48 -36.50
CA THR A 38 -17.01 31.75 -35.24
C THR A 38 -16.34 32.58 -34.15
N PRO A 39 -17.00 32.85 -33.02
CA PRO A 39 -16.40 33.62 -31.93
C PRO A 39 -15.04 33.02 -31.58
N GLU A 40 -14.02 33.88 -31.56
CA GLU A 40 -12.66 33.53 -31.18
C GLU A 40 -12.74 32.79 -29.82
N PRO A 41 -12.18 31.57 -29.70
CA PRO A 41 -12.16 30.88 -28.42
C PRO A 41 -11.47 31.83 -27.43
N VAL A 42 -12.23 32.24 -26.41
CA VAL A 42 -11.72 33.05 -25.31
C VAL A 42 -10.43 32.38 -24.85
N PRO A 43 -9.28 33.08 -24.85
CA PRO A 43 -8.03 32.50 -24.41
C PRO A 43 -8.29 31.91 -23.04
N GLN A 44 -8.16 30.59 -22.90
CA GLN A 44 -8.20 29.95 -21.60
C GLN A 44 -7.21 30.72 -20.74
N THR A 45 -7.73 31.42 -19.74
CA THR A 45 -6.96 32.12 -18.72
C THR A 45 -5.82 31.19 -18.34
N LEU A 46 -4.59 31.68 -18.38
CA LEU A 46 -3.37 30.95 -18.03
C LEU A 46 -3.51 30.45 -16.58
N GLU A 47 -4.26 29.36 -16.37
CA GLU A 47 -4.27 28.63 -15.12
C GLU A 47 -2.82 28.28 -14.85
N SER A 48 -2.35 28.69 -13.68
CA SER A 48 -0.98 28.61 -13.25
C SER A 48 -0.42 27.24 -13.59
N ARG A 49 0.38 27.16 -14.66
CA ARG A 49 1.14 25.95 -14.97
C ARG A 49 2.03 25.73 -13.76
N GLN A 50 1.67 24.75 -12.94
CA GLN A 50 2.45 24.40 -11.78
C GLN A 50 3.88 24.12 -12.24
N SER A 51 4.84 24.65 -11.50
CA SER A 51 6.24 24.37 -11.78
C SER A 51 6.51 22.87 -11.57
N LEU A 52 7.53 22.33 -12.25
CA LEU A 52 7.93 20.93 -12.05
C LEU A 52 8.22 20.64 -10.57
N ASP A 53 8.76 21.62 -9.83
CA ASP A 53 9.06 21.50 -8.41
C ASP A 53 7.80 21.37 -7.55
N GLU A 54 6.74 22.14 -7.85
CA GLU A 54 5.42 22.06 -7.18
C GLU A 54 4.72 20.72 -7.45
N LEU A 55 4.79 20.23 -8.68
CA LEU A 55 4.27 18.91 -9.04
C LEU A 55 5.04 17.79 -8.35
N ARG A 56 6.38 17.92 -8.25
CA ARG A 56 7.23 16.97 -7.52
C ARG A 56 6.86 16.94 -6.04
N ASP A 57 6.71 18.10 -5.40
CA ASP A 57 6.29 18.21 -4.00
C ASP A 57 4.89 17.61 -3.79
N SER A 58 3.95 17.89 -4.70
CA SER A 58 2.58 17.35 -4.68
C SER A 58 2.57 15.84 -4.80
N TYR A 59 3.33 15.27 -5.76
CA TYR A 59 3.47 13.83 -5.94
C TYR A 59 4.09 13.15 -4.72
N LEU A 60 5.18 13.70 -4.16
CA LEU A 60 5.79 13.15 -2.95
C LEU A 60 4.85 13.23 -1.74
N LYS A 61 4.08 14.32 -1.60
CA LYS A 61 3.07 14.47 -0.55
C LYS A 61 1.93 13.46 -0.73
N ALA A 62 1.39 13.32 -1.93
CA ALA A 62 0.38 12.32 -2.28
C ALA A 62 0.84 10.89 -1.94
N LYS A 63 2.06 10.52 -2.36
CA LYS A 63 2.64 9.19 -2.11
C LYS A 63 2.79 8.87 -0.62
N ARG A 64 3.14 9.88 0.20
CA ARG A 64 3.18 9.76 1.66
C ARG A 64 1.78 9.66 2.28
N LEU A 65 0.82 10.45 1.81
CA LEU A 65 -0.56 10.43 2.28
C LEU A 65 -1.20 9.04 2.04
N ARG A 66 -0.97 8.43 0.87
CA ARG A 66 -1.36 7.04 0.56
C ARG A 66 -0.71 6.04 1.53
N GLY A 67 0.57 6.25 1.87
CA GLY A 67 1.32 5.41 2.80
C GLY A 67 0.83 5.45 4.25
N ASN A 68 -0.02 6.40 4.64
CA ASN A 68 -0.63 6.43 5.97
C ASN A 68 -1.85 5.49 6.02
N VAL A 69 -1.57 4.20 6.15
CA VAL A 69 -2.48 3.03 5.99
C VAL A 69 -3.67 2.92 6.99
N PHE A 70 -3.95 3.88 7.87
CA PHE A 70 -5.06 3.76 8.82
C PHE A 70 -6.45 3.76 8.15
N ARG A 71 -6.90 2.64 7.59
CA ARG A 71 -8.25 2.50 7.03
C ARG A 71 -9.29 2.62 8.15
N GLY A 72 -10.35 3.39 7.91
CA GLY A 72 -11.49 3.53 8.83
C GLY A 72 -11.63 4.90 9.49
N LYS A 73 -12.52 4.97 10.50
CA LYS A 73 -12.95 6.22 11.17
C LYS A 73 -11.79 7.05 11.76
N PHE A 74 -10.70 6.40 12.19
CA PHE A 74 -9.50 7.10 12.69
C PHE A 74 -8.72 7.83 11.59
N GLY A 75 -8.84 7.42 10.32
CA GLY A 75 -8.18 8.09 9.19
C GLY A 75 -8.65 9.54 8.99
N ARG A 76 -9.91 9.86 9.36
CA ARG A 76 -10.46 11.22 9.27
C ARG A 76 -9.73 12.22 10.18
N LEU A 77 -9.15 11.77 11.29
CA LEU A 77 -8.38 12.62 12.21
C LEU A 77 -7.02 13.05 11.64
N PHE A 78 -6.51 12.36 10.63
CA PHE A 78 -5.13 12.54 10.15
C PHE A 78 -4.99 13.32 8.84
N ARG A 79 -6.04 14.04 8.40
CA ARG A 79 -6.08 14.88 7.19
C ARG A 79 -5.35 14.23 5.99
N ARG A 80 -6.05 13.34 5.29
CA ARG A 80 -5.55 12.64 4.10
C ARG A 80 -5.63 13.42 2.80
N LYS A 81 -6.04 14.67 2.88
CA LYS A 81 -6.43 15.43 1.72
C LYS A 81 -5.28 16.28 1.21
N LEU A 82 -5.12 16.33 -0.11
CA LEU A 82 -4.21 17.24 -0.80
C LEU A 82 -5.05 18.13 -1.72
N SER A 83 -4.82 19.43 -1.67
CA SER A 83 -5.29 20.32 -2.72
C SER A 83 -4.37 20.15 -3.94
N PHE A 84 -4.93 19.69 -5.05
CA PHE A 84 -4.23 19.53 -6.31
C PHE A 84 -5.02 20.24 -7.41
N GLY A 85 -4.44 21.31 -7.97
CA GLY A 85 -5.19 22.22 -8.84
C GLY A 85 -6.35 22.88 -8.08
N THR A 86 -7.56 22.77 -8.63
CA THR A 86 -8.81 23.24 -8.00
C THR A 86 -9.50 22.19 -7.14
N GLU A 87 -9.00 20.96 -7.12
CA GLU A 87 -9.66 19.82 -6.48
C GLU A 87 -9.00 19.42 -5.16
N GLU A 88 -9.80 18.86 -4.26
CA GLU A 88 -9.32 18.29 -3.00
C GLU A 88 -9.37 16.76 -3.10
N MET A 89 -8.21 16.13 -3.29
CA MET A 89 -8.06 14.69 -3.48
C MET A 89 -7.91 13.96 -2.14
N ASP A 90 -8.45 12.74 -2.01
CA ASP A 90 -8.35 11.91 -0.79
C ASP A 90 -7.59 10.61 -1.08
N PHE A 91 -6.34 10.55 -0.60
CA PHE A 91 -5.44 9.41 -0.82
C PHE A 91 -5.76 8.18 0.05
N GLY A 92 -7.00 8.07 0.54
CA GLY A 92 -7.52 6.92 1.27
C GLY A 92 -8.26 5.90 0.40
N GLY A 93 -8.04 4.62 0.66
CA GLY A 93 -8.85 3.54 0.04
C GLY A 93 -8.43 3.22 -1.39
N LYS A 94 -9.38 2.72 -2.21
CA LYS A 94 -9.15 2.43 -3.64
C LYS A 94 -9.05 3.72 -4.47
N LYS A 95 -9.95 4.67 -4.23
CA LYS A 95 -9.97 5.98 -4.90
C LYS A 95 -8.65 6.73 -4.72
N GLY A 96 -8.06 6.67 -3.53
CA GLY A 96 -6.75 7.28 -3.30
C GLY A 96 -5.58 6.71 -4.11
N ALA A 97 -5.72 5.54 -4.74
CA ALA A 97 -4.74 5.03 -5.70
C ALA A 97 -4.94 5.67 -7.08
N GLU A 98 -6.19 5.90 -7.49
CA GLU A 98 -6.54 6.61 -8.72
C GLU A 98 -6.12 8.07 -8.62
N ASP A 99 -6.46 8.77 -7.52
CA ASP A 99 -6.04 10.15 -7.27
C ASP A 99 -4.50 10.29 -7.27
N LEU A 100 -3.75 9.27 -6.79
CA LEU A 100 -2.28 9.30 -6.85
C LEU A 100 -1.76 9.11 -8.27
N GLU A 101 -2.41 8.27 -9.08
CA GLU A 101 -2.03 8.06 -10.46
C GLU A 101 -2.22 9.34 -11.28
N GLU A 102 -3.29 10.08 -11.04
CA GLU A 102 -3.52 11.39 -11.67
C GLU A 102 -2.38 12.38 -11.37
N VAL A 103 -2.02 12.56 -10.09
CA VAL A 103 -0.90 13.43 -9.70
C VAL A 103 0.42 12.93 -10.30
N ARG A 104 0.62 11.60 -10.38
CA ARG A 104 1.80 10.97 -10.97
C ARG A 104 1.90 11.28 -12.46
N GLU A 105 0.82 11.12 -13.21
CA GLU A 105 0.78 11.35 -14.65
C GLU A 105 1.12 12.81 -15.00
N GLU A 106 0.54 13.78 -14.29
CA GLU A 106 0.84 15.20 -14.53
C GLU A 106 2.31 15.54 -14.22
N TYR A 107 2.82 15.06 -13.09
CA TYR A 107 4.23 15.20 -12.73
C TYR A 107 5.15 14.58 -13.79
N GLN A 108 4.86 13.35 -14.23
CA GLN A 108 5.68 12.64 -15.21
C GLN A 108 5.64 13.30 -16.59
N LYS A 109 4.49 13.81 -17.00
CA LYS A 109 4.36 14.57 -18.24
C LYS A 109 5.27 15.81 -18.21
N LYS A 110 5.24 16.59 -17.13
CA LYS A 110 6.12 17.75 -16.99
C LYS A 110 7.59 17.39 -16.90
N LEU A 111 7.91 16.29 -16.23
CA LEU A 111 9.28 15.78 -16.18
C LEU A 111 9.78 15.33 -17.56
N ALA A 112 8.92 14.70 -18.37
CA ALA A 112 9.23 14.29 -19.73
C ALA A 112 9.44 15.49 -20.66
N GLU A 113 8.61 16.54 -20.54
CA GLU A 113 8.78 17.81 -21.26
C GLU A 113 10.14 18.45 -20.94
N TYR A 114 10.51 18.53 -19.66
CA TYR A 114 11.81 19.05 -19.21
C TYR A 114 12.97 18.25 -19.81
N ARG A 115 12.94 16.93 -19.68
CA ARG A 115 14.00 16.04 -20.19
C ARG A 115 14.13 16.10 -21.72
N ALA A 116 13.01 16.20 -22.43
CA ALA A 116 13.02 16.33 -23.89
C ALA A 116 13.71 17.64 -24.33
N GLY A 117 13.44 18.76 -23.63
CA GLY A 117 14.11 20.05 -23.90
C GLY A 117 15.62 19.99 -23.67
N GLU A 118 16.05 19.40 -22.56
CA GLU A 118 17.47 19.22 -22.24
C GLU A 118 18.19 18.31 -23.25
N LEU A 119 17.55 17.22 -23.65
CA LEU A 119 18.11 16.28 -24.65
C LEU A 119 18.13 16.89 -26.05
N ALA A 120 17.13 17.67 -26.44
CA ALA A 120 17.11 18.36 -27.73
C ALA A 120 18.25 19.38 -27.85
N THR A 121 18.54 20.10 -26.77
CA THR A 121 19.67 21.06 -26.73
C THR A 121 21.01 20.35 -26.91
N LEU A 122 21.22 19.23 -26.20
CA LEU A 122 22.43 18.42 -26.36
C LEU A 122 22.52 17.82 -27.77
N GLN A 123 21.42 17.29 -28.31
CA GLN A 123 21.36 16.69 -29.62
C GLN A 123 21.78 17.69 -30.71
N ALA A 124 21.24 18.92 -30.69
CA ALA A 124 21.62 19.96 -31.64
C ALA A 124 23.12 20.29 -31.58
N SER A 125 23.70 20.36 -30.37
CA SER A 125 25.14 20.56 -30.18
C SER A 125 25.97 19.39 -30.72
N LEU A 126 25.52 18.15 -30.51
CA LEU A 126 26.21 16.94 -30.98
C LEU A 126 26.14 16.79 -32.48
N GLU A 127 25.00 17.10 -33.11
CA GLU A 127 24.83 17.10 -34.56
C GLU A 127 25.78 18.09 -35.23
N ALA A 128 25.89 19.31 -34.70
CA ALA A 128 26.84 20.30 -35.21
C ALA A 128 28.30 19.80 -35.10
N ARG A 129 28.67 19.20 -33.97
CA ARG A 129 30.01 18.60 -33.76
C ARG A 129 30.28 17.40 -34.67
N PHE A 130 29.25 16.60 -34.96
CA PHE A 130 29.34 15.44 -35.83
C PHE A 130 29.55 15.85 -37.28
N LEU A 131 28.77 16.84 -37.76
CA LEU A 131 28.94 17.42 -39.09
C LEU A 131 30.33 18.08 -39.27
N ALA A 132 30.90 18.63 -38.19
CA ALA A 132 32.26 19.15 -38.17
C ALA A 132 33.35 18.06 -38.08
N GLY A 133 32.99 16.77 -37.99
CA GLY A 133 33.94 15.66 -37.85
C GLY A 133 34.67 15.60 -36.51
N THR A 134 34.21 16.35 -35.49
CA THR A 134 34.88 16.45 -34.19
C THR A 134 34.47 15.36 -33.20
N VAL A 135 33.36 14.66 -33.47
CA VAL A 135 32.87 13.54 -32.65
C VAL A 135 32.51 12.35 -33.49
N THR A 136 32.76 11.17 -32.95
CA THR A 136 32.34 9.88 -33.52
C THR A 136 30.93 9.50 -33.06
N PRO A 137 30.22 8.61 -33.78
CA PRO A 137 28.92 8.09 -33.34
C PRO A 137 28.95 7.43 -31.96
N ALA A 138 30.06 6.76 -31.63
CA ALA A 138 30.26 6.16 -30.31
C ALA A 138 30.35 7.21 -29.20
N GLN A 139 31.03 8.34 -29.45
CA GLN A 139 31.09 9.47 -28.52
C GLN A 139 29.72 10.14 -28.36
N ILE A 140 28.95 10.31 -29.45
CA ILE A 140 27.57 10.83 -29.38
C ILE A 140 26.72 9.95 -28.47
N LYS A 141 26.77 8.62 -28.66
CA LYS A 141 26.03 7.66 -27.83
C LYS A 141 26.42 7.79 -26.35
N ALA A 142 27.72 7.87 -26.06
CA ALA A 142 28.23 8.01 -24.70
C ALA A 142 27.84 9.35 -24.07
N GLU A 143 27.91 10.47 -24.80
CA GLU A 143 27.51 11.80 -24.31
C GLU A 143 26.00 11.87 -24.03
N ILE A 144 25.16 11.29 -24.89
CA ILE A 144 23.71 11.17 -24.66
C ILE A 144 23.42 10.32 -23.42
N GLN A 145 24.05 9.14 -23.31
CA GLN A 145 23.87 8.27 -22.15
C GLN A 145 24.29 8.98 -20.86
N GLY A 146 25.43 9.68 -20.87
CA GLY A 146 25.90 10.48 -19.74
C GLY A 146 24.90 11.58 -19.34
N LYS A 147 24.30 12.28 -20.30
CA LYS A 147 23.26 13.28 -20.01
C LYS A 147 22.00 12.66 -19.42
N ILE A 148 21.56 11.50 -19.89
CA ILE A 148 20.42 10.78 -19.30
C ILE A 148 20.71 10.41 -17.84
N VAL A 149 21.90 9.87 -17.55
CA VAL A 149 22.32 9.57 -16.17
C VAL A 149 22.34 10.81 -15.29
N ASN A 150 22.82 11.95 -15.82
CA ASN A 150 22.81 13.22 -15.11
C ASN A 150 21.37 13.70 -14.79
N LEU A 151 20.46 13.66 -15.77
CA LEU A 151 19.05 14.05 -15.58
C LEU A 151 18.32 13.13 -14.56
N LEU A 152 18.62 11.82 -14.58
CA LEU A 152 18.09 10.89 -13.58
C LEU A 152 18.65 11.17 -12.18
N SER A 153 19.93 11.48 -12.08
CA SER A 153 20.60 11.76 -10.81
C SER A 153 20.18 13.11 -10.22
N GLU A 154 19.99 14.12 -11.07
CA GLU A 154 19.42 15.42 -10.70
C GLU A 154 18.03 15.25 -10.11
N GLU A 155 17.15 14.51 -10.79
CA GLU A 155 15.81 14.25 -10.29
C GLU A 155 15.82 13.46 -8.97
N GLN A 156 16.72 12.47 -8.85
CA GLN A 156 16.92 11.72 -7.62
C GLN A 156 17.36 12.62 -6.45
N ASN A 157 18.24 13.59 -6.70
CA ASN A 157 18.70 14.57 -5.70
C ASN A 157 17.60 15.57 -5.32
N ASN A 158 16.77 15.98 -6.29
CA ASN A 158 15.61 16.83 -6.05
C ASN A 158 14.59 16.10 -5.17
N ILE A 159 14.28 14.84 -5.50
CA ILE A 159 13.45 13.97 -4.65
C ILE A 159 14.09 13.81 -3.26
N ASP A 160 15.42 13.63 -3.16
CA ASP A 160 16.08 13.50 -1.87
C ASP A 160 15.93 14.74 -1.00
N THR A 161 16.20 15.90 -1.59
CA THR A 161 16.10 17.20 -0.92
C THR A 161 14.67 17.49 -0.47
N GLN A 162 13.68 17.28 -1.35
CA GLN A 162 12.26 17.44 -1.01
C GLN A 162 11.77 16.33 -0.07
N SER A 163 12.35 15.14 -0.12
CA SER A 163 12.00 14.04 0.78
C SER A 163 12.29 14.39 2.24
N VAL A 164 13.34 15.19 2.48
CA VAL A 164 13.80 15.65 3.79
C VAL A 164 13.10 16.95 4.22
N ARG A 165 13.02 17.93 3.31
CA ARG A 165 12.44 19.26 3.60
C ARG A 165 10.92 19.24 3.66
N GLY A 166 10.29 18.53 2.72
CA GLY A 166 8.84 18.43 2.57
C GLY A 166 8.16 17.54 3.60
N ILE A 167 8.90 17.00 4.58
CA ILE A 167 8.29 16.43 5.78
C ILE A 167 7.78 17.60 6.62
N GLU A 168 6.59 18.08 6.28
CA GLU A 168 5.71 18.56 7.34
C GLU A 168 5.69 17.42 8.35
N LYS A 169 6.42 17.57 9.47
CA LYS A 169 6.42 16.60 10.55
C LYS A 169 4.98 16.58 11.04
N ASN A 170 4.17 15.74 10.42
CA ASN A 170 2.77 15.60 10.72
C ASN A 170 2.70 15.33 12.22
N LEU A 171 1.64 15.78 12.89
CA LEU A 171 1.53 15.71 14.35
C LEU A 171 1.90 14.31 14.86
N PHE A 172 1.57 13.28 14.07
CA PHE A 172 1.94 11.89 14.29
C PHE A 172 3.44 11.58 14.25
N GLU A 173 4.21 12.10 13.28
CA GLU A 173 5.68 11.92 13.26
C GLU A 173 6.36 12.73 14.36
N LYS A 174 5.87 13.94 14.68
CA LYS A 174 6.31 14.68 15.89
C LYS A 174 6.02 13.88 17.15
N MET A 175 4.86 13.22 17.22
CA MET A 175 4.47 12.38 18.34
C MET A 175 5.32 11.13 18.42
N LYS A 176 5.58 10.43 17.31
CA LYS A 176 6.50 9.28 17.21
C LYS A 176 7.92 9.64 17.62
N THR A 177 8.47 10.75 17.11
CA THR A 177 9.81 11.21 17.48
C THR A 177 9.90 11.58 18.96
N LYS A 178 8.93 12.33 19.50
CA LYS A 178 8.84 12.55 20.96
C LYS A 178 8.71 11.22 21.71
N TRP A 179 7.90 10.27 21.21
CA TRP A 179 7.75 8.96 21.83
C TRP A 179 9.06 8.16 21.85
N ARG A 180 9.85 8.22 20.77
CA ARG A 180 11.18 7.60 20.70
C ARG A 180 12.14 8.24 21.70
N GLN A 181 12.14 9.58 21.80
CA GLN A 181 13.00 10.33 22.73
C GLN A 181 12.68 10.00 24.20
N PHE A 182 11.39 9.92 24.54
CA PHE A 182 10.94 9.65 25.91
C PHE A 182 10.61 8.19 26.18
N GLY A 183 10.97 7.26 25.29
CA GLY A 183 10.54 5.86 25.35
C GLY A 183 10.98 5.14 26.64
N LYS A 184 12.21 5.41 27.10
CA LYS A 184 12.71 4.85 28.38
C LYS A 184 11.98 5.45 29.58
N THR A 185 11.86 6.77 29.63
CA THR A 185 11.19 7.51 30.70
C THR A 185 9.70 7.17 30.80
N ARG A 186 9.05 6.89 29.66
CA ARG A 186 7.63 6.50 29.61
C ARG A 186 7.39 5.03 29.89
N LEU A 187 8.30 4.12 29.55
CA LEU A 187 8.22 2.74 30.04
C LEU A 187 8.29 2.72 31.57
N VAL A 188 9.19 3.53 32.14
CA VAL A 188 9.31 3.72 33.60
C VAL A 188 8.07 4.40 34.16
N ALA A 189 7.56 5.47 33.53
CA ALA A 189 6.33 6.13 33.99
C ALA A 189 5.09 5.24 33.84
N GLY A 190 5.01 4.40 32.81
CA GLY A 190 3.94 3.43 32.60
C GLY A 190 3.99 2.29 33.63
N LEU A 191 5.19 1.81 33.97
CA LEU A 191 5.40 0.86 35.08
C LEU A 191 5.08 1.50 36.43
N LEU A 192 5.51 2.74 36.68
CA LEU A 192 5.24 3.46 37.93
C LEU A 192 3.76 3.82 38.08
N LEU A 193 3.08 4.23 37.00
CA LEU A 193 1.64 4.50 37.01
C LEU A 193 0.82 3.21 37.08
N GLY A 194 1.26 2.12 36.46
CA GLY A 194 0.66 0.79 36.60
C GLY A 194 0.83 0.24 38.02
N GLY A 195 2.01 0.40 38.62
CA GLY A 195 2.29 0.05 40.00
C GLY A 195 1.53 0.92 41.01
N ALA A 196 1.44 2.23 40.77
CA ALA A 196 0.68 3.15 41.61
C ALA A 196 -0.84 2.89 41.52
N ALA A 197 -1.36 2.50 40.35
CA ALA A 197 -2.77 2.13 40.20
C ALA A 197 -3.11 0.80 40.89
N ALA A 198 -2.20 -0.18 40.84
CA ALA A 198 -2.32 -1.42 41.62
C ALA A 198 -2.23 -1.14 43.13
N ALA A 199 -1.46 -0.13 43.55
CA ALA A 199 -1.30 0.24 44.95
C ALA A 199 -2.41 1.15 45.51
N THR A 200 -3.19 1.85 44.66
CA THR A 200 -4.20 2.84 45.11
C THR A 200 -5.65 2.38 45.02
N GLY A 201 -5.92 1.11 44.70
CA GLY A 201 -7.25 0.51 44.90
C GLY A 201 -8.39 1.08 44.04
N GLY A 202 -8.10 1.79 42.95
CA GLY A 202 -9.07 2.07 41.87
C GLY A 202 -10.18 3.08 42.13
N THR A 203 -10.30 3.72 43.29
CA THR A 203 -11.55 4.43 43.66
C THR A 203 -11.63 5.93 43.32
N ALA A 204 -10.54 6.63 43.00
CA ALA A 204 -10.56 8.11 43.11
C ALA A 204 -10.56 8.92 41.80
N ILE A 205 -10.49 8.34 40.59
CA ILE A 205 -10.34 9.14 39.36
C ILE A 205 -11.41 8.79 38.32
N GLY A 206 -12.37 9.72 38.16
CA GLY A 206 -13.63 9.55 37.45
C GLY A 206 -13.58 9.11 35.99
N VAL A 207 -14.71 8.58 35.54
CA VAL A 207 -15.00 7.89 34.27
C VAL A 207 -14.53 8.65 33.01
N GLY A 208 -14.47 9.99 33.05
CA GLY A 208 -13.93 10.81 31.96
C GLY A 208 -12.42 10.62 31.72
N LEU A 209 -11.64 10.32 32.76
CA LEU A 209 -10.21 10.03 32.64
C LEU A 209 -9.95 8.62 32.09
N VAL A 210 -10.92 7.71 32.25
CA VAL A 210 -10.84 6.30 31.81
C VAL A 210 -10.99 6.18 30.29
N GLY A 211 -11.92 6.92 29.67
CA GLY A 211 -12.06 6.96 28.21
C GLY A 211 -10.85 7.57 27.50
N VAL A 212 -10.29 8.65 28.06
CA VAL A 212 -9.05 9.27 27.57
C VAL A 212 -7.85 8.33 27.79
N ARG A 213 -7.79 7.57 28.89
CA ARG A 213 -6.74 6.56 29.14
C ARG A 213 -6.83 5.35 28.21
N ALA A 214 -8.02 4.85 27.89
CA ALA A 214 -8.16 3.75 26.94
C ALA A 214 -7.76 4.19 25.53
N GLY A 215 -8.16 5.39 25.12
CA GLY A 215 -7.72 5.99 23.85
C GLY A 215 -6.21 6.23 23.79
N MET A 216 -5.61 6.80 24.83
CA MET A 216 -4.16 7.00 24.92
C MET A 216 -3.38 5.70 25.11
N GLY A 217 -3.97 4.69 25.76
CA GLY A 217 -3.41 3.36 25.94
C GLY A 217 -3.35 2.61 24.61
N ALA A 218 -4.42 2.62 23.81
CA ALA A 218 -4.42 2.05 22.47
C ALA A 218 -3.40 2.74 21.56
N VAL A 219 -3.35 4.08 21.58
CA VAL A 219 -2.34 4.85 20.83
C VAL A 219 -0.94 4.56 21.35
N GLY A 220 -0.74 4.39 22.65
CA GLY A 220 0.56 4.15 23.25
C GLY A 220 1.09 2.74 23.06
N THR A 221 0.24 1.73 23.16
CA THR A 221 0.56 0.34 22.79
C THR A 221 0.83 0.26 21.30
N TYR A 222 0.04 0.95 20.47
CA TYR A 222 0.30 1.03 19.03
C TYR A 222 1.67 1.66 18.72
N VAL A 223 1.95 2.85 19.25
CA VAL A 223 3.22 3.56 19.00
C VAL A 223 4.39 2.78 19.62
N GLY A 224 4.18 2.11 20.75
CA GLY A 224 5.16 1.25 21.41
C GLY A 224 5.49 -0.01 20.61
N VAL A 225 4.47 -0.72 20.11
CA VAL A 225 4.65 -1.87 19.21
C VAL A 225 5.24 -1.41 17.89
N GLU A 226 4.83 -0.28 17.33
CA GLU A 226 5.41 0.22 16.08
C GLU A 226 6.89 0.59 16.27
N ALA A 227 7.24 1.27 17.37
CA ALA A 227 8.63 1.55 17.70
C ALA A 227 9.43 0.28 17.99
N GLY A 228 8.82 -0.72 18.62
CA GLY A 228 9.39 -2.04 18.86
C GLY A 228 9.62 -2.82 17.57
N LEU A 229 8.61 -2.89 16.71
CA LEU A 229 8.66 -3.50 15.38
C LEU A 229 9.62 -2.77 14.45
N GLU A 230 9.81 -1.45 14.58
CA GLU A 230 10.83 -0.72 13.82
C GLU A 230 12.24 -0.99 14.34
N ARG A 231 12.42 -1.16 15.67
CA ARG A 231 13.70 -1.61 16.25
C ARG A 231 14.00 -3.06 15.83
N TYR A 232 13.01 -3.93 15.90
CA TYR A 232 13.13 -5.31 15.42
C TYR A 232 13.23 -5.38 13.91
N SER A 233 12.59 -4.51 13.13
CA SER A 233 12.77 -4.42 11.68
C SER A 233 14.04 -3.68 11.29
N LYS A 234 14.80 -3.11 12.22
CA LYS A 234 16.21 -2.76 11.98
C LYS A 234 17.11 -3.98 12.19
N LEU A 235 16.72 -4.89 13.09
CA LEU A 235 17.43 -6.16 13.37
C LEU A 235 17.12 -7.27 12.36
N VAL A 236 15.85 -7.35 11.93
CA VAL A 236 15.25 -8.27 10.95
C VAL A 236 15.06 -7.56 9.60
N GLY A 237 15.31 -6.24 9.56
CA GLY A 237 15.34 -5.45 8.33
C GLY A 237 16.27 -6.13 7.37
N HIS A 238 15.67 -6.63 6.29
CA HIS A 238 16.30 -7.45 5.28
C HIS A 238 17.76 -7.07 5.13
N LYS A 239 18.66 -8.05 5.33
CA LYS A 239 20.08 -7.94 4.99
C LYS A 239 20.17 -7.65 3.49
N GLY A 240 19.88 -6.42 3.11
CA GLY A 240 19.87 -5.93 1.75
C GLY A 240 21.27 -5.99 1.20
N LEU A 241 21.38 -5.73 -0.09
CA LEU A 241 22.66 -5.76 -0.79
C LEU A 241 23.68 -4.84 -0.09
N ILE A 242 23.23 -3.70 0.45
CA ILE A 242 24.08 -2.78 1.23
C ILE A 242 24.75 -3.45 2.43
N ASN A 243 24.02 -4.21 3.23
CA ASN A 243 24.58 -4.88 4.42
C ASN A 243 25.51 -6.03 4.02
N LYS A 244 25.22 -6.72 2.91
CA LYS A 244 26.11 -7.76 2.36
C LYS A 244 27.42 -7.14 1.89
N ILE A 245 27.35 -6.04 1.13
CA ILE A 245 28.51 -5.28 0.64
C ILE A 245 29.32 -4.73 1.82
N GLY A 246 28.67 -4.06 2.77
CA GLY A 246 29.32 -3.49 3.96
C GLY A 246 30.04 -4.53 4.84
N LYS A 247 29.58 -5.80 4.83
CA LYS A 247 30.25 -6.92 5.50
C LYS A 247 31.35 -7.57 4.66
N ALA A 248 31.23 -7.53 3.33
CA ALA A 248 32.19 -8.16 2.42
C ALA A 248 33.55 -7.44 2.40
N GLY A 249 33.62 -6.18 2.83
CA GLY A 249 34.89 -5.53 3.07
C GLY A 249 34.79 -4.02 3.27
N HIS A 250 35.86 -3.43 3.81
CA HIS A 250 36.07 -2.00 3.81
C HIS A 250 36.58 -1.56 2.43
N PHE A 251 35.68 -1.04 1.60
CA PHE A 251 36.06 -0.40 0.34
C PHE A 251 36.81 0.91 0.65
N ILE A 252 38.12 0.90 0.39
CA ILE A 252 39.01 2.03 0.71
C ILE A 252 38.69 3.23 -0.18
N THR A 253 38.32 2.98 -1.45
CA THR A 253 38.03 4.02 -2.44
C THR A 253 36.65 3.86 -3.05
N GLU A 254 36.06 4.95 -3.51
CA GLU A 254 34.77 4.94 -4.23
C GLU A 254 34.85 4.06 -5.49
N GLU A 255 35.99 4.07 -6.17
CA GLU A 255 36.21 3.25 -7.35
C GLU A 255 36.22 1.75 -7.03
N SER A 256 36.82 1.33 -5.92
CA SER A 256 36.80 -0.09 -5.50
C SER A 256 35.38 -0.57 -5.18
N LEU A 257 34.57 0.28 -4.55
CA LEU A 257 33.16 0.02 -4.29
C LEU A 257 32.37 -0.08 -5.60
N TYR A 258 32.61 0.85 -6.52
CA TYR A 258 31.92 0.89 -7.80
C TYR A 258 32.23 -0.36 -8.63
N ARG A 259 33.49 -0.78 -8.71
CA ARG A 259 33.89 -2.02 -9.38
C ARG A 259 33.19 -3.24 -8.77
N HIS A 260 33.04 -3.29 -7.46
CA HIS A 260 32.31 -4.39 -6.82
C HIS A 260 30.83 -4.37 -7.19
N ILE A 261 30.20 -3.20 -7.25
CA ILE A 261 28.80 -3.06 -7.67
C ILE A 261 28.60 -3.52 -9.12
N LEU A 262 29.58 -3.29 -10.00
CA LEU A 262 29.55 -3.80 -11.37
C LEU A 262 29.61 -5.34 -11.47
N THR A 263 30.02 -6.05 -10.40
CA THR A 263 29.99 -7.52 -10.36
C THR A 263 28.64 -8.09 -9.93
N LEU A 264 27.72 -7.24 -9.47
CA LEU A 264 26.39 -7.65 -9.02
C LEU A 264 25.48 -7.86 -10.23
N SER A 265 24.46 -8.71 -10.07
CA SER A 265 23.46 -8.88 -11.12
C SER A 265 22.63 -7.60 -11.28
N ASP A 266 22.23 -7.29 -12.52
CA ASP A 266 21.38 -6.13 -12.81
C ASP A 266 20.05 -6.21 -12.05
N GLU A 267 19.51 -7.41 -11.82
CA GLU A 267 18.30 -7.64 -11.04
C GLU A 267 18.50 -7.28 -9.56
N ASP A 268 19.62 -7.66 -8.95
CA ASP A 268 19.93 -7.31 -7.56
C ASP A 268 20.10 -5.79 -7.39
N VAL A 269 20.74 -5.13 -8.37
CA VAL A 269 20.89 -3.67 -8.38
C VAL A 269 19.52 -2.99 -8.49
N LYS A 270 18.70 -3.39 -9.47
CA LYS A 270 17.34 -2.84 -9.68
C LYS A 270 16.48 -3.02 -8.42
N LYS A 271 16.54 -4.20 -7.78
CA LYS A 271 15.78 -4.52 -6.56
C LYS A 271 16.25 -3.72 -5.34
N GLU A 272 17.56 -3.59 -5.12
CA GLU A 272 18.05 -2.79 -4.01
C GLU A 272 17.82 -1.28 -4.23
N ALA A 273 17.96 -0.79 -5.47
CA ALA A 273 17.61 0.57 -5.85
C ALA A 273 16.13 0.87 -5.60
N ALA A 274 15.25 -0.06 -5.99
CA ALA A 274 13.82 -0.01 -5.70
C ALA A 274 13.54 0.11 -4.19
N ARG A 275 14.20 -0.73 -3.39
CA ARG A 275 14.11 -0.71 -1.93
C ARG A 275 14.59 0.62 -1.34
N LEU A 276 15.66 1.19 -1.86
CA LEU A 276 16.21 2.48 -1.42
C LEU A 276 15.27 3.65 -1.70
N ARG A 277 14.72 3.73 -2.92
CA ARG A 277 13.73 4.75 -3.28
C ARG A 277 12.45 4.63 -2.45
N MET A 278 12.00 3.40 -2.16
CA MET A 278 10.92 3.17 -1.19
C MET A 278 11.26 3.76 0.18
N LEU A 279 12.45 3.48 0.72
CA LEU A 279 12.84 3.97 2.04
C LEU A 279 12.87 5.50 2.09
N GLN A 280 13.41 6.12 1.05
CA GLN A 280 13.44 7.58 0.90
C GLN A 280 12.03 8.17 0.95
N VAL A 281 11.09 7.61 0.17
CA VAL A 281 9.70 8.06 0.14
C VAL A 281 8.97 7.81 1.46
N GLU A 282 9.04 6.59 2.00
CA GLU A 282 8.26 6.20 3.19
C GLU A 282 8.80 6.79 4.49
N LYS A 283 10.12 6.88 4.60
CA LYS A 283 10.78 7.34 5.83
C LYS A 283 11.21 8.80 5.77
N GLY A 284 11.19 9.42 4.58
CA GLY A 284 11.71 10.77 4.39
C GLY A 284 13.19 10.87 4.77
N VAL A 285 13.93 9.78 4.58
CA VAL A 285 15.36 9.72 4.92
C VAL A 285 16.13 10.00 3.65
N SER A 286 17.01 11.00 3.71
CA SER A 286 17.98 11.23 2.65
C SER A 286 18.86 10.01 2.48
N ILE A 287 19.10 9.61 1.24
CA ILE A 287 19.86 8.39 0.92
C ILE A 287 21.30 8.48 1.45
N ASP A 288 21.87 9.68 1.42
CA ASP A 288 23.20 9.98 1.95
C ASP A 288 23.29 9.74 3.47
N ASN A 289 22.16 9.90 4.16
CA ASN A 289 22.03 9.74 5.59
C ASN A 289 21.59 8.34 6.02
N ILE A 290 21.52 7.37 5.10
CA ILE A 290 21.25 5.96 5.43
C ILE A 290 22.53 5.35 6.03
N SER A 291 22.76 5.57 7.33
CA SER A 291 23.85 4.94 8.12
C SER A 291 25.27 5.25 7.58
N ASN A 292 26.28 4.54 8.08
CA ASN A 292 27.65 4.51 7.55
C ASN A 292 27.72 3.97 6.10
N ASP A 293 26.59 3.58 5.52
CA ASP A 293 26.50 2.88 4.23
C ASP A 293 25.92 3.76 3.11
N GLY A 294 25.69 5.05 3.35
CA GLY A 294 25.11 5.97 2.35
C GLY A 294 25.87 5.98 1.02
N ARG A 295 27.21 5.83 1.06
CA ARG A 295 28.06 5.72 -0.14
C ARG A 295 27.73 4.48 -0.99
N ILE A 296 27.42 3.34 -0.34
CA ILE A 296 27.01 2.11 -1.03
C ILE A 296 25.64 2.32 -1.67
N ALA A 297 24.71 2.94 -0.93
CA ALA A 297 23.38 3.25 -1.45
C ALA A 297 23.43 4.15 -2.69
N LEU A 298 24.22 5.22 -2.65
CA LEU A 298 24.43 6.12 -3.80
C LEU A 298 25.04 5.39 -4.99
N ALA A 299 26.06 4.55 -4.77
CA ALA A 299 26.69 3.83 -5.85
C ALA A 299 25.75 2.80 -6.52
N ILE A 300 24.86 2.18 -5.75
CA ILE A 300 23.79 1.29 -6.28
C ILE A 300 22.80 2.08 -7.12
N LEU A 301 22.33 3.24 -6.67
CA LEU A 301 21.41 4.09 -7.43
C LEU A 301 22.04 4.65 -8.70
N ARG A 302 23.33 5.01 -8.63
CA ARG A 302 24.11 5.41 -9.79
C ARG A 302 24.14 4.29 -10.83
N ARG A 303 24.47 3.06 -10.42
CA ARG A 303 24.48 1.92 -11.34
C ARG A 303 23.08 1.65 -11.92
N ASP A 304 22.04 1.75 -11.12
CA ASP A 304 20.65 1.61 -11.58
C ASP A 304 20.27 2.66 -12.64
N ASN A 305 20.70 3.92 -12.47
CA ASN A 305 20.52 4.99 -13.44
C ASN A 305 21.30 4.73 -14.74
N GLU A 306 22.53 4.20 -14.64
CA GLU A 306 23.32 3.79 -15.80
C GLU A 306 22.61 2.67 -16.58
N LEU A 307 22.10 1.65 -15.90
CA LEU A 307 21.30 0.58 -16.53
C LEU A 307 20.06 1.13 -17.24
N ALA A 308 19.35 2.08 -16.63
CA ALA A 308 18.19 2.73 -17.26
C ALA A 308 18.59 3.50 -18.53
N ALA A 309 19.72 4.22 -18.49
CA ALA A 309 20.23 4.97 -19.63
C ALA A 309 20.69 4.03 -20.76
N GLU A 310 21.41 2.96 -20.44
CA GLU A 310 21.82 1.92 -21.39
C GLU A 310 20.61 1.32 -22.11
N GLU A 311 19.60 0.90 -21.34
CA GLU A 311 18.36 0.32 -21.86
C GLU A 311 17.58 1.30 -22.74
N THR A 312 17.47 2.56 -22.31
CA THR A 312 16.80 3.63 -23.05
C THR A 312 17.47 3.89 -24.41
N VAL A 313 18.80 4.05 -24.42
CA VAL A 313 19.55 4.35 -25.65
C VAL A 313 19.54 3.17 -26.61
N ASN A 314 19.63 1.93 -26.10
CA ASN A 314 19.62 0.73 -26.94
C ASN A 314 18.26 0.47 -27.59
N THR A 315 17.16 0.89 -26.96
CA THR A 315 15.78 0.66 -27.45
C THR A 315 15.20 1.84 -28.23
N ALA A 316 15.73 3.06 -28.07
CA ALA A 316 15.24 4.25 -28.78
C ALA A 316 15.46 4.22 -30.29
N SER A 317 16.27 3.29 -30.82
CA SER A 317 16.51 3.09 -32.25
C SER A 317 15.32 2.49 -33.01
N LEU A 318 14.28 2.03 -32.33
CA LEU A 318 13.19 1.23 -32.93
C LEU A 318 12.10 2.02 -33.67
N ASP A 319 12.00 3.34 -33.48
CA ASP A 319 11.01 4.18 -34.17
C ASP A 319 11.71 5.31 -34.95
N PRO A 320 11.80 5.29 -36.28
CA PRO A 320 12.47 6.34 -37.04
C PRO A 320 11.66 7.64 -37.21
N ALA A 321 10.35 7.65 -36.89
CA ALA A 321 9.46 8.76 -37.24
C ALA A 321 9.52 9.95 -36.26
N ALA A 322 9.87 9.72 -34.99
CA ALA A 322 9.95 10.75 -33.96
C ALA A 322 11.37 11.32 -33.77
N ARG A 323 11.47 12.58 -33.31
CA ARG A 323 12.76 13.19 -32.94
C ARG A 323 13.44 12.32 -31.87
N LEU A 324 14.76 12.14 -31.98
CA LEU A 324 15.52 11.27 -31.07
C LEU A 324 15.35 11.70 -29.60
N ALA A 325 15.36 13.00 -29.30
CA ALA A 325 15.09 13.52 -27.97
C ALA A 325 13.72 13.08 -27.41
N ASP A 326 12.65 13.17 -28.20
CA ASP A 326 11.30 12.76 -27.80
C ASP A 326 11.24 11.25 -27.56
N ARG A 327 11.90 10.45 -28.40
CA ARG A 327 11.99 8.99 -28.25
C ARG A 327 12.72 8.60 -26.97
N LEU A 328 13.88 9.23 -26.71
CA LEU A 328 14.65 8.99 -25.50
C LEU A 328 13.85 9.39 -24.25
N SER A 329 13.17 10.54 -24.27
CA SER A 329 12.35 10.99 -23.15
C SER A 329 11.17 10.04 -22.89
N ASN A 330 10.42 9.67 -23.93
CA ASN A 330 9.30 8.74 -23.82
C ASN A 330 9.73 7.36 -23.33
N ARG A 331 10.84 6.83 -23.89
CA ARG A 331 11.36 5.54 -23.48
C ARG A 331 11.88 5.55 -22.04
N LEU A 332 12.53 6.63 -21.64
CA LEU A 332 12.95 6.84 -20.26
C LEU A 332 11.76 6.92 -19.29
N ALA A 333 10.68 7.59 -19.70
CA ALA A 333 9.44 7.64 -18.90
C ALA A 333 8.84 6.24 -18.71
N ILE A 334 8.76 5.43 -19.79
CA ILE A 334 8.28 4.04 -19.72
C ILE A 334 9.15 3.21 -18.76
N GLU A 335 10.47 3.32 -18.86
CA GLU A 335 11.40 2.56 -18.01
C GLU A 335 11.36 3.00 -16.55
N VAL A 336 11.19 4.30 -16.29
CA VAL A 336 10.99 4.81 -14.92
C VAL A 336 9.64 4.34 -14.37
N ASN A 337 8.60 4.26 -15.21
CA ASN A 337 7.27 3.82 -14.81
C ASN A 337 7.21 2.34 -14.48
N SER A 338 7.79 1.49 -15.33
CA SER A 338 7.88 0.05 -15.07
C SER A 338 8.61 -0.22 -13.75
N ARG A 339 9.69 0.51 -13.48
CA ARG A 339 10.42 0.42 -12.20
C ARG A 339 9.58 0.92 -11.03
N ASN A 340 8.87 2.03 -11.20
CA ASN A 340 7.99 2.56 -10.16
C ASN A 340 6.85 1.59 -9.82
N GLU A 341 6.26 0.90 -10.79
CA GLU A 341 5.24 -0.11 -10.56
C GLU A 341 5.77 -1.29 -9.74
N VAL A 342 6.97 -1.79 -10.09
CA VAL A 342 7.64 -2.84 -9.29
C VAL A 342 7.88 -2.33 -7.86
N ILE A 343 8.43 -1.13 -7.70
CA ILE A 343 8.64 -0.49 -6.40
C ILE A 343 7.33 -0.41 -5.61
N GLU A 344 6.26 0.10 -6.23
CA GLU A 344 4.97 0.27 -5.56
C GLU A 344 4.34 -1.04 -5.16
N SER A 345 4.47 -2.09 -5.98
CA SER A 345 4.00 -3.43 -5.63
C SER A 345 4.74 -4.02 -4.42
N GLU A 346 6.07 -3.85 -4.35
CA GLU A 346 6.89 -4.29 -3.21
C GLU A 346 6.56 -3.48 -1.95
N VAL A 347 6.42 -2.16 -2.10
CA VAL A 347 5.99 -1.23 -1.05
C VAL A 347 4.64 -1.67 -0.50
N ASP A 348 3.66 -1.91 -1.35
CA ASP A 348 2.32 -2.30 -0.93
C ASP A 348 2.32 -3.68 -0.28
N ARG A 349 3.13 -4.63 -0.75
CA ARG A 349 3.34 -5.94 -0.07
C ARG A 349 3.93 -5.75 1.33
N GLU A 350 4.95 -4.91 1.49
CA GLU A 350 5.54 -4.59 2.80
C GLU A 350 4.58 -3.83 3.71
N ARG A 351 3.75 -2.94 3.16
CA ARG A 351 2.70 -2.23 3.89
C ARG A 351 1.63 -3.21 4.38
N ILE A 352 1.20 -4.16 3.55
CA ILE A 352 0.27 -5.22 3.96
C ILE A 352 0.88 -6.05 5.09
N LYS A 353 2.14 -6.48 4.98
CA LYS A 353 2.83 -7.21 6.07
C LYS A 353 2.96 -6.38 7.34
N LYS A 354 3.28 -5.08 7.23
CA LYS A 354 3.34 -4.14 8.37
C LYS A 354 1.97 -3.97 9.01
N MET A 355 0.92 -3.84 8.19
CA MET A 355 -0.47 -3.75 8.65
C MET A 355 -0.86 -5.02 9.39
N LEU A 356 -0.62 -6.20 8.82
CA LEU A 356 -0.88 -7.49 9.45
C LEU A 356 -0.18 -7.57 10.81
N ARG A 357 1.12 -7.29 10.87
CA ARG A 357 1.88 -7.27 12.15
C ARG A 357 1.30 -6.27 13.17
N LYS A 358 0.88 -5.09 12.71
CA LYS A 358 0.27 -4.07 13.58
C LYS A 358 -1.10 -4.52 14.09
N THR A 359 -1.94 -5.06 13.23
CA THR A 359 -3.26 -5.59 13.59
C THR A 359 -3.09 -6.76 14.57
N THR A 360 -2.22 -7.73 14.28
CA THR A 360 -1.91 -8.84 15.20
C THR A 360 -1.41 -8.33 16.55
N ALA A 361 -0.55 -7.33 16.58
CA ALA A 361 -0.06 -6.76 17.84
C ALA A 361 -1.11 -5.95 18.61
N VAL A 362 -2.00 -5.23 17.92
CA VAL A 362 -3.14 -4.56 18.56
C VAL A 362 -4.13 -5.59 19.09
N LEU A 363 -4.37 -6.69 18.37
CA LEU A 363 -5.22 -7.78 18.84
C LEU A 363 -4.59 -8.50 20.03
N ALA A 364 -3.30 -8.84 19.98
CA ALA A 364 -2.58 -9.42 21.09
C ALA A 364 -2.52 -8.47 22.29
N GLY A 365 -2.24 -7.17 22.06
CA GLY A 365 -2.22 -6.15 23.10
C GLY A 365 -3.61 -5.81 23.64
N GLY A 366 -4.65 -5.94 22.84
CA GLY A 366 -6.05 -5.80 23.22
C GLY A 366 -6.53 -7.01 24.02
N ALA A 367 -6.14 -8.22 23.65
CA ALA A 367 -6.38 -9.44 24.42
C ALA A 367 -5.64 -9.40 25.77
N VAL A 368 -4.39 -8.94 25.80
CA VAL A 368 -3.63 -8.73 27.04
C VAL A 368 -4.22 -7.58 27.85
N GLY A 369 -4.63 -6.48 27.21
CA GLY A 369 -5.28 -5.34 27.86
C GLY A 369 -6.66 -5.68 28.40
N TRP A 370 -7.39 -6.59 27.75
CA TRP A 370 -8.65 -7.14 28.22
C TRP A 370 -8.44 -8.19 29.32
N LEU A 371 -7.40 -9.02 29.25
CA LEU A 371 -7.03 -9.95 30.33
C LEU A 371 -6.57 -9.22 31.60
N ILE A 372 -5.82 -8.13 31.46
CA ILE A 372 -5.34 -7.32 32.57
C ILE A 372 -6.44 -6.36 33.06
N GLY A 373 -7.18 -5.74 32.15
CA GLY A 373 -8.24 -4.78 32.47
C GLY A 373 -9.58 -5.41 32.85
N GLY A 374 -9.96 -6.55 32.27
CA GLY A 374 -11.22 -7.25 32.54
C GLY A 374 -11.36 -7.74 33.98
N LYS A 375 -10.22 -8.00 34.66
CA LYS A 375 -10.20 -8.25 36.12
C LYS A 375 -10.41 -6.99 36.95
N LEU A 376 -10.12 -5.80 36.42
CA LEU A 376 -10.34 -4.51 37.08
C LEU A 376 -11.74 -3.93 36.80
N PHE A 377 -12.46 -4.45 35.81
CA PHE A 377 -13.84 -4.07 35.50
C PHE A 377 -14.91 -4.91 36.22
N HIS A 378 -14.52 -5.94 36.97
CA HIS A 378 -15.36 -6.51 38.02
C HIS A 378 -15.34 -5.54 39.19
N LYS A 379 -16.28 -4.59 39.21
CA LYS A 379 -16.49 -3.72 40.37
C LYS A 379 -16.69 -4.62 41.61
N PRO A 380 -15.88 -4.49 42.68
CA PRO A 380 -16.39 -4.87 43.99
C PRO A 380 -17.56 -3.92 44.30
N GLU A 381 -18.71 -4.48 44.64
CA GLU A 381 -19.88 -3.76 45.07
C GLU A 381 -19.51 -2.97 46.34
N VAL A 382 -19.37 -1.65 46.21
CA VAL A 382 -19.11 -0.76 47.34
C VAL A 382 -20.47 -0.32 47.85
N ASP A 383 -20.88 -0.88 48.99
CA ASP A 383 -22.05 -0.46 49.75
C ASP A 383 -21.95 1.03 50.07
N VAL A 384 -22.83 1.84 49.47
CA VAL A 384 -23.02 3.24 49.84
C VAL A 384 -24.11 3.29 50.91
N PRO A 385 -23.85 3.78 52.14
CA PRO A 385 -24.86 3.84 53.18
C PRO A 385 -25.86 4.96 52.87
N SER A 386 -27.13 4.59 52.66
CA SER A 386 -28.24 5.55 52.56
C SER A 386 -28.98 5.65 53.90
N PRO A 387 -29.41 6.84 54.37
CA PRO A 387 -29.96 7.02 55.71
C PRO A 387 -31.48 6.77 55.78
N HIS A 388 -31.85 6.05 56.83
CA HIS A 388 -33.17 5.96 57.51
C HIS A 388 -34.38 5.41 56.74
N ALA A 389 -34.76 4.18 57.12
CA ALA A 389 -36.11 3.63 56.96
C ALA A 389 -36.87 3.65 58.30
N PRO A 390 -38.21 3.81 58.33
CA PRO A 390 -39.07 3.25 59.36
C PRO A 390 -39.53 1.82 58.98
N PRO A 391 -39.98 1.00 59.95
CA PRO A 391 -39.80 -0.45 59.88
C PRO A 391 -41.00 -1.25 59.39
N LEU A 392 -40.67 -2.47 58.93
CA LEU A 392 -41.45 -3.73 58.90
C LEU A 392 -42.46 -3.98 57.76
N ALA A 393 -42.01 -4.82 56.82
CA ALA A 393 -42.71 -6.05 56.42
C ALA A 393 -41.67 -7.12 55.98
N PRO A 394 -41.84 -8.41 56.32
CA PRO A 394 -40.90 -9.45 55.92
C PRO A 394 -41.22 -9.90 54.49
N SER A 395 -40.33 -9.63 53.53
CA SER A 395 -40.44 -10.20 52.19
C SER A 395 -39.13 -10.89 51.81
N HIS A 396 -39.28 -12.19 51.59
CA HIS A 396 -38.47 -13.11 50.81
C HIS A 396 -37.03 -12.70 50.45
N VAL A 397 -36.10 -13.50 50.99
CA VAL A 397 -34.77 -13.74 50.44
C VAL A 397 -34.93 -14.16 48.98
N ILE A 398 -34.61 -13.26 48.04
CA ILE A 398 -34.33 -13.60 46.64
C ILE A 398 -32.81 -13.55 46.52
N GLY A 399 -32.18 -14.72 46.38
CA GLY A 399 -30.79 -14.83 46.01
C GLY A 399 -30.59 -14.24 44.62
N GLY A 400 -29.79 -13.18 44.52
CA GLY A 400 -29.35 -12.65 43.24
C GLY A 400 -28.37 -13.63 42.60
N GLU A 401 -28.87 -14.47 41.69
CA GLU A 401 -28.01 -15.23 40.79
C GLU A 401 -27.24 -14.27 39.88
N PRO A 402 -25.97 -14.57 39.58
CA PRO A 402 -25.18 -13.80 38.62
C PRO A 402 -25.91 -13.79 37.28
N ILE A 403 -26.10 -12.59 36.70
CA ILE A 403 -26.65 -12.44 35.34
C ILE A 403 -25.59 -12.97 34.36
N THR A 404 -25.61 -14.27 34.11
CA THR A 404 -24.95 -14.89 32.96
C THR A 404 -25.58 -14.28 31.70
N PRO A 405 -24.79 -13.82 30.72
CA PRO A 405 -25.34 -13.36 29.45
C PRO A 405 -26.24 -14.48 28.90
N SER A 406 -27.49 -14.14 28.60
CA SER A 406 -28.46 -15.08 28.05
C SER A 406 -27.88 -15.70 26.79
N HIS A 407 -27.49 -16.98 26.88
CA HIS A 407 -27.04 -17.79 25.75
C HIS A 407 -28.28 -18.12 24.93
N ILE A 408 -28.68 -17.20 24.07
CA ILE A 408 -29.82 -17.42 23.17
C ILE A 408 -29.31 -18.37 22.07
N PRO A 409 -29.81 -19.61 21.99
CA PRO A 409 -29.45 -20.50 20.90
C PRO A 409 -29.94 -19.91 19.57
N HIS A 410 -29.16 -20.14 18.50
CA HIS A 410 -29.51 -19.69 17.16
C HIS A 410 -30.53 -20.66 16.54
N ILE A 411 -31.67 -20.13 16.08
CA ILE A 411 -32.68 -20.94 15.38
C ILE A 411 -32.37 -20.93 13.88
N VAL A 412 -32.12 -22.11 13.32
CA VAL A 412 -31.79 -22.28 11.90
C VAL A 412 -32.96 -21.84 11.03
N THR A 413 -32.69 -20.92 10.11
CA THR A 413 -33.64 -20.41 9.12
C THR A 413 -33.36 -20.95 7.71
N PRO A 414 -34.34 -20.90 6.78
CA PRO A 414 -34.14 -21.40 5.43
C PRO A 414 -32.96 -20.73 4.70
N GLY A 415 -32.06 -21.55 4.16
CA GLY A 415 -30.89 -21.11 3.39
C GLY A 415 -29.64 -20.78 4.23
N GLU A 416 -29.68 -20.99 5.54
CA GLU A 416 -28.50 -20.97 6.40
C GLU A 416 -27.69 -22.27 6.27
N ASN A 417 -26.39 -22.14 6.54
CA ASN A 417 -25.46 -23.25 6.70
C ASN A 417 -24.58 -22.93 7.92
N THR A 418 -23.83 -23.92 8.41
CA THR A 418 -22.98 -23.77 9.60
C THR A 418 -21.98 -22.61 9.47
N TRP A 419 -21.46 -22.39 8.26
CA TRP A 419 -20.57 -21.27 7.94
C TRP A 419 -21.22 -19.90 8.24
N LYS A 420 -22.43 -19.65 7.71
CA LYS A 420 -23.17 -18.40 7.91
C LYS A 420 -23.53 -18.15 9.36
N ILE A 421 -23.86 -19.21 10.09
CA ILE A 421 -24.23 -19.11 11.50
C ILE A 421 -23.00 -18.71 12.32
N ILE A 422 -21.84 -19.32 12.04
CA ILE A 422 -20.56 -18.92 12.64
C ILE A 422 -20.25 -17.46 12.27
N GLU A 423 -20.35 -17.09 10.99
CA GLU A 423 -20.05 -15.73 10.53
C GLU A 423 -20.94 -14.69 11.23
N ALA A 424 -22.26 -14.88 11.20
CA ALA A 424 -23.23 -13.98 11.79
C ALA A 424 -23.02 -13.84 13.31
N ASN A 425 -22.73 -14.93 14.01
CA ASN A 425 -22.43 -14.90 15.44
C ASN A 425 -21.17 -14.08 15.73
N LEU A 426 -20.08 -14.32 15.00
CA LEU A 426 -18.82 -13.60 15.15
C LEU A 426 -18.94 -12.12 14.80
N ASP A 427 -19.71 -11.77 13.75
CA ASP A 427 -19.93 -10.38 13.34
C ASP A 427 -20.84 -9.63 14.32
N SER A 428 -21.88 -10.28 14.87
CA SER A 428 -22.75 -9.68 15.90
C SER A 428 -21.99 -9.25 17.15
N ARG A 429 -20.85 -9.92 17.41
CA ARG A 429 -19.93 -9.65 18.53
C ARG A 429 -18.73 -8.82 18.14
N ASN A 430 -18.63 -8.42 16.87
CA ASN A 430 -17.53 -7.64 16.33
C ASN A 430 -16.16 -8.34 16.50
N THR A 431 -16.14 -9.68 16.57
CA THR A 431 -14.94 -10.51 16.79
C THR A 431 -14.03 -10.53 15.55
N MET A 432 -14.62 -10.46 14.35
CA MET A 432 -13.90 -10.43 13.07
C MET A 432 -13.60 -9.01 12.57
N ALA A 433 -13.83 -7.99 13.40
CA ALA A 433 -13.65 -6.60 13.01
C ALA A 433 -12.18 -6.28 12.71
N GLY A 434 -11.90 -5.80 11.50
CA GLY A 434 -10.56 -5.41 11.06
C GLY A 434 -9.71 -6.56 10.50
N LEU A 435 -10.25 -7.79 10.44
CA LEU A 435 -9.65 -8.87 9.66
C LEU A 435 -9.87 -8.63 8.16
N ILE A 436 -8.87 -8.94 7.35
CA ILE A 436 -9.00 -8.94 5.88
C ILE A 436 -9.76 -10.18 5.43
N GLU A 437 -10.38 -10.13 4.25
CA GLU A 437 -11.26 -11.18 3.74
C GLU A 437 -10.68 -12.59 3.85
N GLY A 438 -9.48 -12.83 3.32
CA GLY A 438 -8.86 -14.17 3.40
C GLY A 438 -8.61 -14.65 4.84
N THR A 439 -8.36 -13.74 5.79
CA THR A 439 -8.21 -14.09 7.21
C THR A 439 -9.56 -14.35 7.87
N ARG A 440 -10.63 -13.64 7.48
CA ARG A 440 -12.00 -13.92 7.92
C ARG A 440 -12.42 -15.32 7.47
N THR A 441 -12.27 -15.62 6.18
CA THR A 441 -12.55 -16.95 5.60
C THR A 441 -11.81 -18.04 6.36
N HIS A 442 -10.49 -17.90 6.55
CA HIS A 442 -9.70 -18.92 7.25
C HIS A 442 -10.05 -19.04 8.74
N MET A 443 -10.51 -17.97 9.39
CA MET A 443 -10.98 -18.04 10.78
C MET A 443 -12.28 -18.83 10.89
N ILE A 444 -13.23 -18.57 9.99
CA ILE A 444 -14.51 -19.30 9.94
C ILE A 444 -14.25 -20.77 9.61
N ASP A 445 -13.38 -21.04 8.64
CA ASP A 445 -12.95 -22.40 8.26
C ASP A 445 -12.35 -23.16 9.45
N ALA A 446 -11.42 -22.54 10.17
CA ALA A 446 -10.81 -23.14 11.35
C ALA A 446 -11.82 -23.44 12.48
N LEU A 447 -12.91 -22.68 12.57
CA LEU A 447 -14.00 -22.93 13.53
C LEU A 447 -14.95 -24.01 13.00
N LYS A 448 -15.27 -24.02 11.71
CA LYS A 448 -16.06 -25.08 11.07
C LYS A 448 -15.38 -26.44 11.24
N ASP A 449 -14.08 -26.50 11.01
CA ASP A 449 -13.21 -27.67 11.25
C ASP A 449 -13.34 -28.25 12.67
N MET A 450 -13.72 -27.44 13.65
CA MET A 450 -13.95 -27.93 15.01
C MET A 450 -15.29 -28.63 15.15
N PHE A 451 -16.35 -28.12 14.51
CA PHE A 451 -17.64 -28.79 14.44
C PHE A 451 -17.55 -30.09 13.62
N ASP A 452 -16.79 -30.08 12.51
CA ASP A 452 -16.59 -31.28 11.67
C ASP A 452 -15.83 -32.40 12.40
N LYS A 453 -15.10 -32.08 13.47
CA LYS A 453 -14.36 -33.04 14.31
C LYS A 453 -15.15 -33.52 15.53
N MET A 454 -16.32 -32.94 15.81
CA MET A 454 -17.17 -33.38 16.91
C MET A 454 -17.85 -34.71 16.57
N SER A 455 -18.12 -35.51 17.60
CA SER A 455 -18.90 -36.74 17.41
C SER A 455 -20.36 -36.39 17.10
N PRO A 456 -21.12 -37.29 16.46
CA PRO A 456 -22.55 -37.08 16.22
C PRO A 456 -23.35 -36.80 17.50
N GLU A 457 -22.94 -37.38 18.63
CA GLU A 457 -23.55 -37.15 19.94
C GLU A 457 -23.26 -35.74 20.47
N GLU A 458 -22.02 -35.26 20.34
CA GLU A 458 -21.63 -33.90 20.69
C GLU A 458 -22.37 -32.87 19.82
N LEU A 459 -22.47 -33.13 18.52
CA LEU A 459 -23.22 -32.30 17.57
C LEU A 459 -24.71 -32.24 17.92
N LYS A 460 -25.34 -33.37 18.26
CA LYS A 460 -26.73 -33.40 18.73
C LYS A 460 -26.91 -32.62 20.03
N HIS A 461 -25.95 -32.70 20.95
CA HIS A 461 -26.00 -31.96 22.22
C HIS A 461 -26.01 -30.44 22.01
N ILE A 462 -25.27 -29.94 21.01
CA ILE A 462 -25.24 -28.50 20.68
C ILE A 462 -26.34 -28.10 19.68
N GLY A 463 -27.24 -29.01 19.30
CA GLY A 463 -28.45 -28.71 18.54
C GLY A 463 -28.50 -29.18 17.08
N PHE A 464 -27.46 -29.82 16.54
CA PHE A 464 -27.51 -30.42 15.21
C PHE A 464 -28.30 -31.73 15.27
N SER A 465 -29.59 -31.68 14.97
CA SER A 465 -30.48 -32.85 15.15
C SER A 465 -30.07 -34.06 14.28
N SER A 466 -29.42 -33.81 13.14
CA SER A 466 -28.80 -34.80 12.26
C SER A 466 -27.61 -35.54 12.90
N GLY A 467 -26.88 -34.90 13.81
CA GLY A 467 -25.55 -35.32 14.25
C GLY A 467 -24.45 -35.10 13.19
N ASP A 468 -24.71 -34.23 12.21
CA ASP A 468 -23.77 -33.87 11.14
C ASP A 468 -23.74 -32.35 10.97
N ALA A 469 -22.54 -31.75 11.04
CA ALA A 469 -22.35 -30.31 10.97
C ALA A 469 -22.65 -29.73 9.57
N ASP A 470 -22.67 -30.55 8.52
CA ASP A 470 -23.01 -30.13 7.16
C ASP A 470 -24.52 -30.26 6.85
N LEU A 471 -25.29 -30.90 7.73
CA LEU A 471 -26.74 -31.12 7.56
C LEU A 471 -27.54 -30.41 8.65
N LEU A 472 -28.07 -29.22 8.32
CA LEU A 472 -28.95 -28.44 9.18
C LEU A 472 -30.41 -28.56 8.77
N TYR A 473 -31.31 -28.75 9.74
CA TYR A 473 -32.74 -28.68 9.50
C TYR A 473 -33.30 -27.33 9.98
N VAL A 474 -34.24 -26.77 9.21
CA VAL A 474 -34.93 -25.53 9.59
C VAL A 474 -35.65 -25.74 10.92
N GLY A 475 -35.42 -24.82 11.87
CA GLY A 475 -35.96 -24.91 13.23
C GLY A 475 -35.02 -25.55 14.24
N ASP A 476 -33.88 -26.13 13.81
CA ASP A 476 -32.84 -26.58 14.75
C ASP A 476 -32.39 -25.41 15.63
N SER A 477 -32.19 -25.68 16.93
CA SER A 477 -31.81 -24.68 17.93
C SER A 477 -30.36 -24.90 18.34
N LEU A 478 -29.44 -24.23 17.66
CA LEU A 478 -28.00 -24.43 17.81
C LEU A 478 -27.43 -23.61 18.96
N ASN A 479 -26.88 -24.28 19.96
CA ASN A 479 -26.11 -23.64 21.03
C ASN A 479 -24.60 -23.77 20.75
N MET A 480 -24.05 -22.81 20.01
CA MET A 480 -22.62 -22.78 19.67
C MET A 480 -21.75 -22.12 20.75
N SER A 481 -22.30 -21.77 21.91
CA SER A 481 -21.63 -20.94 22.91
C SER A 481 -20.33 -21.58 23.41
N ASP A 482 -20.30 -22.90 23.58
CA ASP A 482 -19.12 -23.62 24.06
C ASP A 482 -17.92 -23.54 23.12
N VAL A 483 -18.15 -23.21 21.84
CA VAL A 483 -17.12 -23.04 20.80
C VAL A 483 -16.87 -21.57 20.53
N LEU A 484 -17.93 -20.80 20.26
CA LEU A 484 -17.83 -19.42 19.78
C LEU A 484 -17.70 -18.38 20.91
N ASP A 485 -18.02 -18.75 22.16
CA ASP A 485 -17.85 -17.89 23.34
C ASP A 485 -16.57 -18.28 24.10
N ASN A 486 -15.99 -19.43 23.79
CA ASN A 486 -14.77 -19.91 24.42
C ASN A 486 -13.56 -19.10 23.94
N PRO A 487 -12.97 -18.24 24.79
CA PRO A 487 -11.91 -17.33 24.36
C PRO A 487 -10.66 -18.10 23.91
N GLY A 488 -10.41 -19.29 24.48
CA GLY A 488 -9.29 -20.13 24.10
C GLY A 488 -9.42 -20.69 22.68
N ILE A 489 -10.63 -21.10 22.31
CA ILE A 489 -10.95 -21.59 20.96
C ILE A 489 -10.87 -20.45 19.95
N ILE A 490 -11.55 -19.33 20.20
CA ILE A 490 -11.51 -18.15 19.32
C ILE A 490 -10.09 -17.64 19.12
N THR A 491 -9.30 -17.57 20.20
CA THR A 491 -7.90 -17.15 20.12
C THR A 491 -7.07 -18.10 19.27
N ARG A 492 -7.27 -19.43 19.41
CA ARG A 492 -6.56 -20.43 18.60
C ARG A 492 -6.96 -20.35 17.13
N ALA A 493 -8.25 -20.21 16.82
CA ALA A 493 -8.74 -20.03 15.45
C ALA A 493 -8.17 -18.76 14.82
N LEU A 494 -8.12 -17.66 15.57
CA LEU A 494 -7.52 -16.39 15.13
C LEU A 494 -6.01 -16.53 14.89
N PHE A 495 -5.28 -17.23 15.77
CA PHE A 495 -3.85 -17.48 15.58
C PHE A 495 -3.58 -18.34 14.35
N ASN A 496 -4.36 -19.39 14.14
CA ASN A 496 -4.26 -20.25 12.95
C ASN A 496 -4.55 -19.43 11.67
N ALA A 497 -5.59 -18.60 11.70
CA ALA A 497 -5.91 -17.70 10.59
C ALA A 497 -4.84 -16.62 10.35
N SER A 498 -4.07 -16.25 11.38
CA SER A 498 -2.96 -15.30 11.25
C SER A 498 -1.67 -15.90 10.68
N ASN A 499 -1.55 -17.24 10.68
CA ASN A 499 -0.39 -17.97 10.16
C ASN A 499 -0.47 -18.25 8.64
N ILE A 500 -1.54 -17.80 7.98
CA ILE A 500 -1.68 -17.93 6.53
C ILE A 500 -0.66 -17.05 5.79
N SER A 501 0.03 -17.62 4.80
CA SER A 501 1.00 -16.87 4.01
C SER A 501 0.31 -15.82 3.12
N PRO A 502 0.98 -14.72 2.75
CA PRO A 502 0.44 -13.75 1.80
C PRO A 502 0.03 -14.38 0.46
N GLU A 503 0.75 -15.40 0.01
CA GLU A 503 0.47 -16.15 -1.22
C GLU A 503 -0.81 -16.97 -1.08
N GLN A 504 -1.03 -17.60 0.09
CA GLN A 504 -2.26 -18.30 0.39
C GLN A 504 -3.45 -17.34 0.48
N ILE A 505 -3.30 -16.15 1.10
CA ILE A 505 -4.34 -15.11 1.11
C ILE A 505 -4.69 -14.71 -0.33
N ALA A 506 -3.70 -14.42 -1.16
CA ALA A 506 -3.92 -14.04 -2.56
C ALA A 506 -4.61 -15.16 -3.35
N SER A 507 -4.24 -16.42 -3.09
CA SER A 507 -4.87 -17.60 -3.69
C SER A 507 -6.35 -17.73 -3.29
N ILE A 508 -6.66 -17.58 -1.99
CA ILE A 508 -8.05 -17.61 -1.49
C ILE A 508 -8.87 -16.50 -2.13
N VAL A 509 -8.39 -15.26 -2.10
CA VAL A 509 -9.10 -14.12 -2.71
C VAL A 509 -9.32 -14.33 -4.20
N LYS A 510 -8.31 -14.83 -4.91
CA LYS A 510 -8.40 -15.16 -6.34
C LYS A 510 -9.42 -16.27 -6.59
N ASN A 511 -9.44 -17.31 -5.77
CA ASN A 511 -10.38 -18.42 -5.89
C ASN A 511 -11.82 -17.96 -5.63
N ASN A 512 -12.04 -17.17 -4.57
CA ASN A 512 -13.36 -16.58 -4.26
C ASN A 512 -13.85 -15.70 -5.42
N THR A 513 -12.95 -14.94 -6.04
CA THR A 513 -13.27 -14.12 -7.23
C THR A 513 -13.68 -14.99 -8.41
N LYS A 514 -12.97 -16.11 -8.66
CA LYS A 514 -13.33 -17.06 -9.72
C LYS A 514 -14.66 -17.74 -9.48
N ILE A 515 -14.94 -18.15 -8.24
CA ILE A 515 -16.21 -18.77 -7.85
C ILE A 515 -17.35 -17.77 -8.05
N ALA A 516 -17.17 -16.53 -7.59
CA ALA A 516 -18.15 -15.46 -7.80
C ALA A 516 -18.39 -15.20 -9.30
N HIS A 517 -17.33 -15.13 -10.13
CA HIS A 517 -17.47 -14.95 -11.57
C HIS A 517 -18.22 -16.12 -12.22
N TRP A 518 -17.81 -17.35 -11.92
CA TRP A 518 -18.44 -18.56 -12.45
C TRP A 518 -19.93 -18.61 -12.10
N LEU A 519 -20.29 -18.29 -10.86
CA LEU A 519 -21.69 -18.25 -10.43
C LEU A 519 -22.50 -17.15 -11.12
N ALA A 520 -21.86 -16.06 -11.54
CA ALA A 520 -22.54 -14.98 -12.25
C ALA A 520 -22.89 -15.44 -13.67
N GLU A 521 -21.93 -16.07 -14.35
CA GLU A 521 -22.07 -16.59 -15.71
C GLU A 521 -23.09 -17.74 -15.79
N HIS A 522 -23.05 -18.65 -14.80
CA HIS A 522 -23.87 -19.88 -14.79
C HIS A 522 -25.17 -19.70 -13.99
N ARG A 523 -25.57 -18.46 -13.67
CA ARG A 523 -26.81 -18.14 -12.93
C ARG A 523 -28.06 -18.78 -13.52
N HIS A 524 -28.12 -18.91 -14.83
CA HIS A 524 -29.26 -19.48 -15.56
C HIS A 524 -29.32 -21.01 -15.45
N GLU A 525 -28.17 -21.68 -15.40
CA GLU A 525 -28.06 -23.14 -15.20
C GLU A 525 -28.45 -23.53 -13.77
N LEU A 526 -28.15 -22.65 -12.81
CA LEU A 526 -28.42 -22.87 -11.39
C LEU A 526 -29.85 -22.56 -10.97
N LYS A 527 -30.67 -22.01 -11.87
CA LYS A 527 -32.04 -21.53 -11.59
C LYS A 527 -33.01 -22.64 -11.13
N GLY A 528 -32.65 -23.92 -11.33
CA GLY A 528 -33.38 -25.09 -10.84
C GLY A 528 -32.82 -25.72 -9.56
N VAL A 529 -31.63 -25.31 -9.11
CA VAL A 529 -30.93 -25.88 -7.94
C VAL A 529 -30.82 -24.87 -6.79
N PHE A 530 -30.60 -23.59 -7.11
CA PHE A 530 -30.51 -22.49 -6.16
C PHE A 530 -31.53 -21.40 -6.51
N ASP A 531 -32.20 -20.86 -5.49
CA ASP A 531 -33.07 -19.71 -5.73
C ASP A 531 -32.26 -18.46 -6.12
N SER A 532 -32.95 -17.48 -6.70
CA SER A 532 -32.32 -16.28 -7.23
C SER A 532 -31.63 -15.41 -6.16
N ALA A 533 -32.03 -15.57 -4.89
CA ALA A 533 -31.50 -14.84 -3.74
C ALA A 533 -30.22 -15.50 -3.20
N MET A 534 -30.12 -16.84 -3.21
CA MET A 534 -28.92 -17.58 -2.85
C MET A 534 -27.79 -17.26 -3.83
N ILE A 535 -28.07 -17.23 -5.14
CA ILE A 535 -27.09 -16.84 -6.16
C ILE A 535 -26.61 -15.41 -5.94
N GLU A 536 -27.51 -14.45 -5.66
CA GLU A 536 -27.10 -13.07 -5.35
C GLU A 536 -26.22 -12.96 -4.09
N LYS A 537 -26.53 -13.72 -3.03
CA LYS A 537 -25.72 -13.75 -1.80
C LYS A 537 -24.32 -14.28 -2.09
N VAL A 538 -24.19 -15.26 -2.99
CA VAL A 538 -22.88 -15.72 -3.44
C VAL A 538 -22.09 -14.65 -4.17
N LEU A 539 -22.72 -14.01 -5.15
CA LEU A 539 -22.05 -13.02 -5.99
C LEU A 539 -21.56 -11.80 -5.20
N ARG A 540 -22.21 -11.51 -4.07
CA ARG A 540 -21.84 -10.41 -3.17
C ARG A 540 -20.77 -10.79 -2.14
N GLY A 541 -20.28 -12.05 -2.16
CA GLY A 541 -19.33 -12.53 -1.15
C GLY A 541 -19.95 -12.60 0.25
N THR A 542 -21.25 -12.88 0.32
CA THR A 542 -22.04 -12.93 1.55
C THR A 542 -22.61 -14.34 1.79
N ILE A 543 -21.93 -15.39 1.30
CA ILE A 543 -22.21 -16.78 1.69
C ILE A 543 -21.37 -17.19 2.87
#